data_AF-A0A6M4C9Y6-F1
#
_entry.id   AF-A0A6M4C9Y6-F1
#
_cell.length_a   1.000
_cell.length_b   1.000
_cell.length_c   1.000
_cell.angle_alpha   90.00
_cell.angle_beta   90.00
_cell.angle_gamma   90.00
#
_symmetry.space_group_name_H-M   'P 1'
#
loop_
_entity.id
_entity.type
_entity.pdbx_description
1 polymer ?
#
loop_
_entity_poly.entity_id
_entity_poly.type
_entity_poly.pdbx_seq_one_letter_code
_entity_poly.pdbx_strand_id
1 'polypeptide(L)'
;MNQLTTQDSQAEVAISVKEWIIMLLIFAIPLVNIIMMFVWAFDKNIPTSKSNFCKAYIIFTFLMFCFTLLLVFSLGLYATIIQAIHS
;
A
#
# COMPACT_ATOMS: atom_id res chain seq x y z
N MET A 1 13.66 -37.29 -28.39
CA MET A 1 12.48 -36.41 -28.43
C MET A 1 12.35 -35.85 -27.04
N ASN A 2 13.14 -34.81 -26.80
CA ASN A 2 13.61 -34.46 -25.47
C ASN A 2 12.61 -33.46 -24.93
N GLN A 3 12.11 -33.77 -23.73
CA GLN A 3 11.28 -32.94 -22.86
C GLN A 3 11.46 -31.47 -23.23
N LEU A 4 10.50 -30.92 -23.98
CA LEU A 4 10.29 -29.48 -23.96
C LEU A 4 10.08 -29.21 -22.49
N THR A 5 11.10 -28.65 -21.85
CA THR A 5 10.94 -27.99 -20.58
C THR A 5 9.77 -27.06 -20.85
N THR A 6 8.59 -27.45 -20.36
CA THR A 6 7.58 -26.48 -19.99
C THR A 6 8.36 -25.58 -19.06
N GLN A 7 8.96 -24.54 -19.63
CA GLN A 7 9.41 -23.35 -18.96
C GLN A 7 8.23 -23.05 -18.09
N ASP A 8 8.37 -23.47 -16.84
CA ASP A 8 7.35 -23.48 -15.83
C ASP A 8 6.99 -22.02 -15.73
N SER A 9 5.96 -21.69 -16.49
CA SER A 9 5.32 -20.43 -16.48
C SER A 9 4.71 -20.46 -15.10
N GLN A 10 5.49 -20.00 -14.12
CA GLN A 10 4.99 -19.26 -12.99
C GLN A 10 4.33 -17.99 -13.57
N ALA A 11 3.40 -18.17 -14.52
CA ALA A 11 2.32 -17.28 -14.81
C ALA A 11 1.57 -17.30 -13.49
N GLU A 12 1.98 -16.39 -12.63
CA GLU A 12 1.35 -16.15 -11.35
C GLU A 12 -0.16 -16.20 -11.62
N VAL A 13 -0.83 -17.17 -11.01
CA VAL A 13 -2.26 -17.41 -11.28
C VAL A 13 -2.95 -16.09 -10.99
N ALA A 14 -3.47 -15.47 -12.06
CA ALA A 14 -4.05 -14.15 -11.98
C ALA A 14 -5.10 -14.15 -10.87
N ILE A 15 -4.99 -13.18 -9.96
CA ILE A 15 -5.91 -13.07 -8.85
C ILE A 15 -7.31 -12.85 -9.41
N SER A 16 -8.21 -13.78 -9.08
CA SER A 16 -9.59 -13.73 -9.54
C SER A 16 -10.35 -12.53 -8.93
N VAL A 17 -11.38 -12.04 -9.61
CA VAL A 17 -12.20 -10.89 -9.16
C VAL A 17 -12.79 -11.11 -7.77
N LYS A 18 -13.21 -12.34 -7.44
CA LYS A 18 -13.72 -12.68 -6.10
C LYS A 18 -12.71 -12.37 -4.98
N GLU A 19 -11.42 -12.61 -5.23
CA GLU A 19 -10.36 -12.36 -4.26
C GLU A 19 -10.21 -10.85 -4.01
N TRP A 20 -10.29 -10.04 -5.07
CA TRP A 20 -10.27 -8.58 -4.97
C TRP A 20 -11.47 -8.05 -4.20
N ILE A 21 -12.66 -8.62 -4.41
CA ILE A 21 -13.87 -8.26 -3.64
C ILE A 21 -13.69 -8.57 -2.16
N ILE A 22 -13.14 -9.73 -1.80
CA ILE A 22 -12.84 -10.07 -0.40
C ILE A 22 -11.83 -9.07 0.19
N MET A 23 -10.83 -8.68 -0.60
CA MET A 23 -9.84 -7.67 -0.20
C MET A 23 -10.51 -6.32 0.13
N LEU A 24 -11.42 -5.85 -0.73
CA LEU A 24 -12.18 -4.62 -0.53
C LEU A 24 -13.11 -4.70 0.69
N LEU A 25 -13.71 -5.87 0.95
CA LEU A 25 -14.55 -6.09 2.12
C LEU A 25 -13.74 -6.02 3.42
N ILE A 26 -12.55 -6.62 3.44
CA ILE A 26 -11.62 -6.54 4.57
C ILE A 26 -11.19 -5.08 4.78
N PHE A 27 -10.95 -4.34 3.69
CA PHE A 27 -10.55 -2.93 3.76
C PHE A 27 -11.63 -2.02 4.34
N ALA A 28 -12.91 -2.40 4.23
CA ALA A 28 -14.01 -1.67 4.84
C ALA A 28 -13.96 -1.70 6.38
N ILE A 29 -13.24 -2.65 6.98
CA ILE A 29 -13.07 -2.76 8.44
C ILE A 29 -11.74 -2.10 8.84
N PRO A 30 -11.74 -0.92 9.49
CA PRO A 30 -10.54 -0.10 9.63
C PRO A 30 -9.37 -0.78 10.38
N LEU A 31 -9.68 -1.45 11.49
CA LEU A 31 -8.66 -2.13 12.30
C LEU A 31 -8.09 -3.36 11.61
N VAL A 32 -8.96 -4.14 10.96
CA VAL A 32 -8.54 -5.36 10.26
C VAL A 32 -7.75 -5.02 9.01
N ASN A 33 -8.13 -3.94 8.30
CA ASN A 33 -7.42 -3.44 7.14
C ASN A 33 -5.92 -3.27 7.45
N ILE A 34 -5.58 -2.47 8.47
CA ILE A 34 -4.19 -2.20 8.83
C ILE A 34 -3.42 -3.50 9.12
N ILE A 35 -3.98 -4.39 9.94
CA ILE A 35 -3.32 -5.65 10.32
C ILE A 35 -3.15 -6.56 9.09
N MET A 36 -4.20 -6.74 8.29
CA MET A 36 -4.17 -7.62 7.12
C MET A 36 -3.23 -7.12 6.03
N MET A 37 -3.02 -5.82 5.90
CA MET A 37 -2.03 -5.28 4.96
C MET A 37 -0.60 -5.70 5.33
N PHE A 38 -0.24 -5.74 6.62
CA PHE A 38 1.05 -6.26 7.04
C PHE A 38 1.15 -7.77 6.85
N VAL A 39 0.08 -8.51 7.18
CA VAL A 39 0.02 -9.96 6.97
C VAL A 39 0.26 -10.28 5.49
N TRP A 40 -0.48 -9.67 4.57
CA TRP A 40 -0.31 -9.91 3.14
C TRP A 40 0.96 -9.28 2.55
N ALA A 41 1.47 -8.17 3.09
CA ALA A 41 2.74 -7.61 2.62
C ALA A 41 3.92 -8.55 2.88
N PHE A 42 3.90 -9.36 3.93
CA PHE A 42 5.03 -10.23 4.30
C PHE A 42 4.77 -11.73 4.14
N ASP A 43 3.53 -12.13 3.81
CA ASP A 43 3.21 -13.52 3.53
C ASP A 43 3.85 -13.99 2.21
N LYS A 44 4.52 -15.15 2.27
CA LYS A 44 5.19 -15.79 1.13
C LYS A 44 4.29 -16.79 0.39
N ASN A 45 3.13 -17.12 0.95
CA ASN A 45 2.20 -18.13 0.42
C ASN A 45 1.05 -17.53 -0.39
N ILE A 46 1.03 -16.22 -0.62
CA ILE A 46 0.01 -15.54 -1.40
C ILE A 46 0.54 -15.11 -2.78
N PRO A 47 -0.33 -14.85 -3.77
CA PRO A 47 0.08 -14.32 -5.06
C PRO A 47 0.90 -13.04 -4.92
N THR A 48 2.05 -13.00 -5.60
CA THR A 48 3.02 -11.89 -5.62
C THR A 48 2.35 -10.54 -5.92
N SER A 49 1.37 -10.49 -6.82
CA SER A 49 0.57 -9.32 -7.17
C SER A 49 -0.21 -8.75 -5.99
N LYS A 50 -0.76 -9.60 -5.10
CA LYS A 50 -1.46 -9.17 -3.88
C LYS A 50 -0.48 -8.62 -2.84
N SER A 51 0.63 -9.34 -2.64
CA SER A 51 1.69 -8.90 -1.73
C SER A 51 2.29 -7.56 -2.16
N ASN A 52 2.56 -7.41 -3.46
CA ASN A 52 3.10 -6.18 -4.03
C ASN A 52 2.13 -5.00 -3.91
N PHE A 53 0.83 -5.22 -4.10
CA PHE A 53 -0.18 -4.19 -3.85
C PHE A 53 -0.15 -3.71 -2.40
N CYS A 54 -0.10 -4.64 -1.44
CA CYS A 54 -0.06 -4.29 -0.01
C CYS A 54 1.22 -3.52 0.35
N LYS A 55 2.38 -3.95 -0.17
CA LYS A 55 3.66 -3.21 0.00
C LYS A 55 3.59 -1.80 -0.60
N ALA A 56 3.08 -1.67 -1.83
CA ALA A 56 2.94 -0.39 -2.50
C ALA A 56 2.03 0.56 -1.72
N TYR A 57 0.91 0.07 -1.21
CA TYR A 57 0.00 0.86 -0.40
C TYR A 57 0.63 1.33 0.91
N ILE A 58 1.34 0.44 1.64
CA ILE A 58 2.05 0.84 2.87
C ILE A 58 3.05 1.97 2.59
N ILE A 59 3.85 1.83 1.52
CA ILE A 59 4.81 2.85 1.11
C ILE A 59 4.09 4.15 0.74
N PHE A 60 2.99 4.06 -0.01
CA PHE A 60 2.21 5.22 -0.43
C PHE A 60 1.58 5.96 0.76
N THR A 61 0.99 5.24 1.71
CA THR A 61 0.44 5.82 2.95
C THR A 61 1.53 6.51 3.75
N PHE A 62 2.71 5.90 3.88
CA PHE A 62 3.85 6.52 4.57
C PHE A 62 4.32 7.80 3.87
N LEU A 63 4.44 7.77 2.54
CA LEU A 63 4.81 8.95 1.75
C LEU A 63 3.79 10.08 1.92
N MET A 64 2.50 9.76 1.83
CA MET A 64 1.42 10.74 2.01
C MET A 64 1.43 11.33 3.42
N PHE A 65 1.64 10.51 4.45
CA PHE A 65 1.77 10.98 5.82
C PHE A 65 2.93 11.98 5.98
N CYS A 66 4.12 11.64 5.48
CA CYS A 66 5.27 12.53 5.48
C CYS A 66 5.01 13.83 4.71
N PHE A 67 4.39 13.74 3.53
CA PHE A 67 4.05 14.91 2.72
C PHE A 67 3.06 15.85 3.43
N THR A 68 2.02 15.30 4.06
CA THR A 68 1.06 16.09 4.85
C THR A 68 1.74 16.77 6.03
N LEU A 69 2.62 16.08 6.76
CA LEU A 69 3.37 16.69 7.86
C LEU A 69 4.23 17.88 7.40
N LEU A 70 4.92 17.74 6.27
CA LEU A 70 5.73 18.83 5.69
C LEU A 70 4.87 20.03 5.28
N LEU A 71 3.70 19.79 4.66
CA LEU A 71 2.78 20.87 4.33
C LEU A 71 2.21 21.57 5.56
N VAL A 72 1.76 20.83 6.57
CA VAL A 72 1.20 21.43 7.79
C VAL A 72 2.28 22.24 8.52
N PHE A 73 3.49 21.72 8.61
CA PHE A 73 4.60 22.42 9.27
C PHE A 73 5.01 23.68 8.51
N SER A 74 5.16 23.60 7.18
CA SER A 74 5.51 24.77 6.36
C SER A 74 4.45 25.86 6.40
N LEU A 75 3.17 25.51 6.31
CA LEU A 75 2.05 26.46 6.42
C LEU A 75 1.93 27.07 7.82
N GLY A 76 2.12 26.26 8.87
CA GLY A 76 2.12 26.73 10.26
C GLY A 76 3.24 27.74 10.52
N LEU A 77 4.46 27.45 10.06
CA LEU A 77 5.60 28.38 10.15
C LEU A 77 5.32 29.67 9.38
N TYR A 78 4.83 29.58 8.15
CA TYR A 78 4.45 30.74 7.35
C TYR A 78 3.44 31.63 8.10
N ALA A 79 2.39 31.05 8.67
CA ALA A 79 1.38 31.80 9.41
C ALA A 79 1.98 32.54 10.63
N THR A 80 2.88 31.90 11.38
CA THR A 80 3.55 32.54 12.52
C THR A 80 4.44 33.72 12.12
N ILE A 81 5.15 33.62 10.99
CA ILE A 81 6.00 34.70 10.48
C ILE A 81 5.15 35.91 10.07
N ILE A 82 4.03 35.70 9.39
CA ILE A 82 3.13 36.80 9.00
C ILE A 82 2.54 37.51 10.22
N GLN A 83 2.16 36.77 11.26
CA GLN A 83 1.69 37.36 12.52
C GLN A 83 2.78 38.21 13.18
N ALA A 84 4.03 37.75 13.19
CA ALA A 84 5.17 38.47 13.76
C ALA A 84 5.56 39.75 12.98
N ILE A 85 5.24 39.83 11.67
CA ILE A 85 5.47 41.04 10.86
C ILE A 85 4.37 42.08 11.10
N HIS A 86 3.15 41.64 11.43
CA HIS A 86 2.00 42.53 11.66
C HIS A 86 1.86 43.00 13.13
N SER A 87 2.67 42.45 14.04
CA SER A 87 2.80 42.89 15.44
C SER A 87 3.95 43.87 15.62
#